data_AF-A0A7J0F9T0-F1
#
_entry.id   AF-A0A7J0F9T0-F1
#
_cell.length_a   1.000
_cell.length_b   1.000
_cell.length_c   1.000
_cell.angle_alpha   90.00
_cell.angle_beta   90.00
_cell.angle_gamma   90.00
#
_symmetry.space_group_name_H-M   'P 1'
#
loop_
_entity.id
_entity.type
_entity.pdbx_description
1 polymer ?
#
loop_
_entity_poly.entity_id
_entity_poly.type
_entity_poly.pdbx_seq_one_letter_code
_entity_poly.pdbx_strand_id
1 'polypeptide(L)'
;MGSRVQVFLLVISIQILLVAAQTNEDFAVLKSLKDVWDNTPRNWEGSDPCGNGWVGIRCTNSRVTAITLASNGLTGKLSGDLPSLSELQTLDLSYNKGLTGPLPASIGSLKKLTNLSLNSNSFTGSIPPEIGYLSNLYWLDLADNMLSGRIPVSDGTTPGLDMLVNTKHFHFGKNQLSGTIPLKLFSSNMSLIHV
;
A
#
# COMPACT_ATOMS: atom_id res chain seq x y z
N MET A 1 56.14 22.50 1.09
CA MET A 1 54.86 22.39 1.82
C MET A 1 53.74 22.64 0.81
N GLY A 2 53.10 21.59 0.25
CA GLY A 2 52.11 21.80 -0.82
C GLY A 2 51.21 20.59 -1.12
N SER A 3 51.70 19.36 -1.03
CA SER A 3 50.91 18.20 -1.49
C SER A 3 49.97 17.58 -0.44
N ARG A 4 50.17 17.80 0.87
CA ARG A 4 49.32 17.17 1.90
C ARG A 4 47.99 17.89 2.12
N VAL A 5 47.93 19.20 1.89
CA VAL A 5 46.70 19.99 2.07
C VAL A 5 45.74 19.83 0.87
N GLN A 6 46.27 19.73 -0.35
CA GLN A 6 45.44 19.48 -1.55
C GLN A 6 44.81 18.09 -1.58
N VAL A 7 45.51 17.04 -1.13
CA VAL A 7 44.96 15.67 -1.07
C VAL A 7 43.86 15.56 0.00
N PHE A 8 44.01 16.22 1.16
CA PHE A 8 42.96 16.24 2.17
C PHE A 8 41.70 17.01 1.72
N LEU A 9 41.86 18.13 1.01
CA LEU A 9 40.74 18.85 0.41
C LEU A 9 40.04 18.04 -0.69
N LEU A 10 40.79 17.26 -1.49
CA LEU A 10 40.22 16.36 -2.50
C LEU A 10 39.40 15.23 -1.86
N VAL A 11 39.92 14.60 -0.80
CA VAL A 11 39.22 13.51 -0.09
C VAL A 11 37.98 14.03 0.64
N ILE A 12 38.03 15.22 1.24
CA ILE A 12 36.86 15.87 1.84
C ILE A 12 35.85 16.25 0.75
N SER A 13 36.28 16.75 -0.42
CA SER A 13 35.36 17.04 -1.52
C SER A 13 34.72 15.78 -2.14
N ILE A 14 35.44 14.65 -2.18
CA ILE A 14 34.90 13.35 -2.62
C ILE A 14 33.94 12.78 -1.57
N GLN A 15 34.22 12.92 -0.26
CA GLN A 15 33.27 12.54 0.79
C GLN A 15 32.04 13.44 0.84
N ILE A 16 32.17 14.74 0.56
CA ILE A 16 31.04 15.68 0.42
C ILE A 16 30.24 15.38 -0.86
N LEU A 17 30.88 14.94 -1.95
CA LEU A 17 30.22 14.43 -3.16
C LEU A 17 29.55 13.05 -2.97
N LEU A 18 30.00 12.24 -2.01
CA LEU A 18 29.36 10.98 -1.63
C LEU A 18 28.17 11.16 -0.67
N VAL A 19 27.94 12.38 -0.16
CA VAL A 19 26.66 12.76 0.48
C VAL A 19 25.58 13.10 -0.58
N ALA A 20 25.89 12.99 -1.88
CA ALA A 20 24.91 13.15 -2.94
C ALA A 20 23.95 11.96 -3.02
N ALA A 21 22.73 12.19 -2.52
CA ALA A 21 21.49 11.43 -2.75
C ALA A 21 21.57 9.91 -2.49
N GLN A 22 21.36 9.53 -1.24
CA GLN A 22 20.92 8.17 -0.94
C GLN A 22 19.52 7.99 -1.58
N THR A 23 19.45 7.34 -2.75
CA THR A 23 18.17 7.01 -3.38
C THR A 23 17.43 6.05 -2.47
N ASN A 24 16.22 6.40 -2.08
CA ASN A 24 15.39 5.54 -1.27
C ASN A 24 15.05 4.25 -2.05
N GLU A 25 15.22 3.07 -1.44
CA GLU A 25 14.94 1.79 -2.12
C GLU A 25 13.47 1.67 -2.56
N ASP A 26 12.55 2.32 -1.85
CA ASP A 26 11.12 2.32 -2.15
C ASP A 26 10.73 3.37 -3.21
N PHE A 27 11.65 4.28 -3.59
CA PHE A 27 11.35 5.33 -4.58
C PHE A 27 10.95 4.75 -5.93
N ALA A 28 11.59 3.67 -6.40
CA ALA A 28 11.26 3.05 -7.67
C ALA A 28 9.80 2.55 -7.70
N VAL A 29 9.29 2.08 -6.56
CA VAL A 29 7.92 1.58 -6.41
C VAL A 29 6.92 2.74 -6.39
N LEU A 30 7.22 3.82 -5.65
CA LEU A 30 6.39 5.02 -5.68
C LEU A 30 6.40 5.70 -7.05
N LYS A 31 7.50 5.61 -7.79
CA LYS A 31 7.58 6.03 -9.18
C LYS A 31 6.68 5.17 -10.08
N SER A 32 6.69 3.84 -9.95
CA SER A 32 5.80 3.01 -10.76
C SER A 32 4.32 3.23 -10.41
N LEU A 33 4.00 3.56 -9.16
CA LEU A 33 2.67 4.01 -8.76
C LEU A 33 2.30 5.35 -9.42
N LYS A 34 3.23 6.31 -9.45
CA LYS A 34 3.08 7.59 -10.15
C LYS A 34 2.89 7.40 -11.66
N ASP A 35 3.56 6.43 -12.26
CA ASP A 35 3.47 6.17 -13.71
C ASP A 35 2.10 5.56 -14.11
N VAL A 36 1.36 4.97 -13.16
CA VAL A 36 -0.01 4.43 -13.39
C VAL A 36 -1.13 5.33 -12.84
N TRP A 37 -0.78 6.46 -12.23
CA TRP A 37 -1.73 7.48 -11.79
C TRP A 37 -1.75 8.64 -12.77
N ASP A 38 -2.95 9.12 -13.10
CA ASP A 38 -3.07 10.28 -14.00
C ASP A 38 -2.79 11.60 -13.24
N ASN A 39 -2.76 11.56 -11.90
CA ASN A 39 -2.35 12.66 -11.05
C ASN A 39 -1.72 12.18 -9.73
N THR A 40 -0.79 12.99 -9.19
CA THR A 40 -0.13 12.73 -7.89
C THR A 40 -0.21 13.95 -6.98
N PRO A 41 0.00 13.79 -5.66
CA PRO A 41 0.14 14.92 -4.75
C PRO A 41 1.24 15.89 -5.19
N ARG A 42 1.04 17.19 -4.90
CA ARG A 42 1.82 18.30 -5.47
C ARG A 42 3.33 18.25 -5.18
N ASN A 43 3.76 17.62 -4.10
CA ASN A 43 5.17 17.62 -3.67
C ASN A 43 5.85 16.24 -3.83
N TRP A 44 5.33 15.39 -4.71
CA TRP A 44 5.97 14.13 -5.10
C TRP A 44 7.09 14.39 -6.14
N GLU A 45 8.12 15.11 -5.69
CA GLU A 45 9.26 15.56 -6.48
C GLU A 45 10.61 15.06 -5.89
N GLY A 46 11.61 14.91 -6.76
CA GLY A 46 12.91 14.32 -6.40
C GLY A 46 12.86 12.80 -6.26
N SER A 47 13.94 12.22 -5.71
CA SER A 47 14.15 10.77 -5.62
C SER A 47 14.17 10.22 -4.19
N ASP A 48 13.91 11.06 -3.19
CA ASP A 48 13.85 10.67 -1.78
C ASP A 48 12.48 11.01 -1.18
N PRO A 49 11.50 10.10 -1.26
CA PRO A 49 10.17 10.32 -0.70
C PRO A 49 10.18 10.53 0.83
N CYS A 50 11.20 10.02 1.52
CA CYS A 50 11.32 10.13 2.98
C CYS A 50 12.01 11.43 3.42
N GLY A 51 13.06 11.84 2.71
CA GLY A 51 13.80 13.07 3.00
C GLY A 51 13.14 14.33 2.46
N ASN A 52 12.38 14.25 1.36
CA ASN A 52 11.71 15.40 0.74
C ASN A 52 10.30 15.65 1.29
N GLY A 53 9.84 14.88 2.27
CA GLY A 53 8.55 15.07 2.93
C GLY A 53 7.36 14.94 1.98
N TRP A 54 7.37 13.93 1.09
CA TRP A 54 6.26 13.68 0.17
C TRP A 54 4.94 13.58 0.94
N VAL A 55 3.93 14.32 0.48
CA VAL A 55 2.60 14.32 1.11
C VAL A 55 2.09 12.90 1.18
N GLY A 56 1.59 12.54 2.37
CA GLY A 56 1.04 11.22 2.64
C GLY A 56 2.07 10.10 2.79
N ILE A 57 3.38 10.37 2.65
CA ILE A 57 4.41 9.35 2.87
C ILE A 57 4.95 9.47 4.29
N ARG A 58 4.94 8.36 5.03
CA ARG A 58 5.65 8.21 6.31
C ARG A 58 6.72 7.14 6.17
N CYS A 59 7.88 7.40 6.75
CA CYS A 59 9.00 6.47 6.72
C CYS A 59 9.55 6.16 8.11
N THR A 60 10.15 4.98 8.22
CA THR A 60 10.96 4.54 9.37
C THR A 60 12.25 3.96 8.81
N ASN A 61 13.42 4.41 9.28
CA ASN A 61 14.72 3.95 8.79
C ASN A 61 14.86 3.99 7.26
N SER A 62 14.41 5.09 6.65
CA SER A 62 14.40 5.28 5.19
C SER A 62 13.57 4.25 4.40
N ARG A 63 12.62 3.57 5.04
CA ARG A 63 11.64 2.69 4.36
C ARG A 63 10.24 3.24 4.53
N VAL A 64 9.43 3.18 3.48
CA VAL A 64 8.04 3.66 3.47
C VAL A 64 7.19 2.71 4.32
N THR A 65 6.60 3.26 5.38
CA THR A 65 5.73 2.52 6.31
C THR A 65 4.27 2.94 6.22
N ALA A 66 3.97 4.12 5.68
CA ALA A 66 2.59 4.51 5.38
C ALA A 66 2.48 5.32 4.08
N ILE A 67 1.41 5.04 3.34
CA ILE A 67 0.86 5.88 2.28
C ILE A 67 -0.54 6.30 2.73
N THR A 68 -0.74 7.58 3.03
CA THR A 68 -2.01 8.15 3.51
C THR A 68 -2.43 9.30 2.63
N LEU A 69 -3.22 8.99 1.59
CA LEU A 69 -3.64 9.92 0.55
C LEU A 69 -5.16 9.96 0.41
N ALA A 70 -5.87 9.84 1.53
CA ALA A 70 -7.32 9.97 1.55
C ALA A 70 -7.76 11.32 0.98
N SER A 71 -8.83 11.35 0.18
CA SER A 71 -9.43 12.59 -0.37
C SER A 71 -8.47 13.48 -1.17
N ASN A 72 -7.50 12.89 -1.89
CA ASN A 72 -6.54 13.63 -2.72
C ASN A 72 -7.00 13.80 -4.18
N GLY A 73 -8.21 13.33 -4.53
CA GLY A 73 -8.72 13.38 -5.90
C GLY A 73 -7.90 12.54 -6.88
N LEU A 74 -7.27 11.47 -6.40
CA LEU A 74 -6.41 10.61 -7.22
C LEU A 74 -7.22 9.87 -8.29
N THR A 75 -6.59 9.68 -9.44
CA THR A 75 -7.11 8.98 -10.63
C THR A 75 -6.07 8.00 -11.16
N GLY A 76 -6.52 6.89 -11.71
CA GLY A 76 -5.65 5.83 -12.24
C GLY A 76 -5.93 4.48 -11.59
N LYS A 77 -4.89 3.66 -11.40
CA LYS A 77 -5.00 2.27 -10.90
C LYS A 77 -3.99 1.97 -9.81
N LEU A 78 -4.14 0.83 -9.12
CA LEU A 78 -3.09 0.30 -8.26
C LEU A 78 -2.01 -0.38 -9.12
N SER A 79 -0.74 -0.07 -8.84
CA SER A 79 0.40 -0.73 -9.47
C SER A 79 0.59 -2.15 -8.91
N GLY A 80 0.95 -3.10 -9.78
CA GLY A 80 1.33 -4.46 -9.37
C GLY A 80 2.59 -4.51 -8.52
N ASP A 81 3.42 -3.46 -8.54
CA ASP A 81 4.70 -3.37 -7.84
C ASP A 81 4.57 -2.90 -6.38
N LEU A 82 3.38 -2.43 -5.97
CA LEU A 82 3.10 -2.00 -4.59
C LEU A 82 3.68 -2.91 -3.50
N PRO A 83 3.70 -4.25 -3.65
CA PRO A 83 4.23 -5.13 -2.61
C PRO A 83 5.73 -5.05 -2.38
N SER A 84 6.47 -4.41 -3.28
CA SER A 84 7.89 -4.11 -3.07
C SER A 84 8.13 -3.12 -1.92
N LEU A 85 7.08 -2.41 -1.48
CA LEU A 85 7.07 -1.65 -0.23
C LEU A 85 6.98 -2.60 0.98
N SER A 86 8.04 -3.37 1.22
CA SER A 86 8.04 -4.48 2.18
C SER A 86 7.79 -4.06 3.64
N GLU A 87 8.01 -2.78 3.95
CA GLU A 87 7.81 -2.19 5.28
C GLU A 87 6.45 -1.51 5.45
N LEU A 88 5.59 -1.52 4.42
CA LEU A 88 4.31 -0.82 4.46
C LEU A 88 3.37 -1.44 5.49
N GLN A 89 2.90 -0.60 6.41
CA GLN A 89 1.96 -0.93 7.49
C GLN A 89 0.58 -0.33 7.23
N THR A 90 0.53 0.83 6.59
CA THR A 90 -0.72 1.55 6.31
C THR A 90 -0.80 1.93 4.85
N LEU A 91 -1.86 1.50 4.18
CA LEU A 91 -2.26 1.98 2.86
C LEU A 91 -3.67 2.55 2.96
N ASP A 92 -3.76 3.88 2.94
CA ASP A 92 -5.02 4.60 2.91
C ASP A 92 -5.09 5.45 1.63
N LEU A 93 -5.93 4.98 0.70
CA LEU A 93 -6.26 5.65 -0.55
C LEU A 93 -7.75 5.97 -0.62
N SER A 94 -8.41 6.05 0.53
CA SER A 94 -9.86 6.23 0.60
C SER A 94 -10.33 7.56 -0.03
N TYR A 95 -11.59 7.61 -0.46
CA TYR A 95 -12.20 8.84 -1.00
C TYR A 95 -11.50 9.42 -2.24
N ASN A 96 -10.96 8.59 -3.12
CA ASN A 96 -10.39 8.98 -4.41
C ASN A 96 -11.18 8.36 -5.56
N LYS A 97 -12.38 8.91 -5.84
CA LYS A 97 -13.33 8.35 -6.84
C LYS A 97 -12.75 8.04 -8.22
N GLY A 98 -11.60 8.63 -8.59
CA GLY A 98 -10.90 8.35 -9.84
C GLY A 98 -10.02 7.09 -9.84
N LEU A 99 -9.75 6.48 -8.69
CA LEU A 99 -9.02 5.22 -8.61
C LEU A 99 -9.93 4.07 -9.04
N THR A 100 -9.51 3.35 -10.08
CA THR A 100 -10.30 2.35 -10.80
C THR A 100 -9.51 1.05 -11.02
N GLY A 101 -10.12 0.11 -11.75
CA GLY A 101 -9.49 -1.17 -12.10
C GLY A 101 -9.59 -2.22 -10.99
N PRO A 102 -9.03 -3.41 -11.21
CA PRO A 102 -9.04 -4.48 -10.22
C PRO A 102 -8.01 -4.25 -9.11
N LEU A 103 -8.28 -4.81 -7.93
CA LEU A 103 -7.26 -4.96 -6.90
C LEU A 103 -6.22 -6.00 -7.37
N PRO A 104 -4.91 -5.69 -7.38
CA PRO A 104 -3.90 -6.65 -7.81
C PRO A 104 -3.76 -7.77 -6.78
N ALA A 105 -3.70 -9.03 -7.24
CA ALA A 105 -3.43 -10.20 -6.39
C ALA A 105 -2.14 -10.04 -5.56
N SER A 106 -1.16 -9.30 -6.10
CA SER A 106 0.11 -9.03 -5.46
C SER A 106 -0.05 -8.29 -4.12
N ILE A 107 -1.18 -7.61 -3.85
CA ILE A 107 -1.46 -6.95 -2.56
C ILE A 107 -1.27 -7.88 -1.36
N GLY A 108 -1.54 -9.18 -1.51
CA GLY A 108 -1.34 -10.20 -0.47
C GLY A 108 0.10 -10.39 -0.01
N SER A 109 1.08 -9.81 -0.71
CA SER A 109 2.50 -9.87 -0.36
C SER A 109 2.93 -8.79 0.64
N LEU A 110 2.08 -7.83 0.97
CA LEU A 110 2.35 -6.78 1.98
C LEU A 110 2.23 -7.31 3.42
N LYS A 111 3.15 -8.18 3.84
CA LYS A 111 3.05 -8.94 5.10
C LYS A 111 3.02 -8.09 6.37
N LYS A 112 3.48 -6.84 6.32
CA LYS A 112 3.47 -5.90 7.46
C LYS A 112 2.23 -5.03 7.53
N LEU A 113 1.32 -5.14 6.56
CA LEU A 113 0.13 -4.29 6.49
C LEU A 113 -0.82 -4.57 7.66
N THR A 114 -1.13 -3.52 8.42
CA THR A 114 -2.11 -3.54 9.51
C THR A 114 -3.39 -2.81 9.12
N ASN A 115 -3.31 -1.84 8.21
CA ASN A 115 -4.43 -1.02 7.79
C ASN A 115 -4.48 -0.92 6.27
N LEU A 116 -5.57 -1.40 5.69
CA LEU A 116 -5.90 -1.26 4.28
C LEU A 116 -7.25 -0.56 4.13
N SER A 117 -7.22 0.71 3.73
CA SER A 117 -8.40 1.54 3.50
C SER A 117 -8.46 1.96 2.04
N LEU A 118 -9.35 1.33 1.28
CA LEU A 118 -9.59 1.58 -0.14
C LEU A 118 -11.04 1.98 -0.40
N ASN A 119 -11.77 2.40 0.64
CA ASN A 119 -13.19 2.72 0.55
C ASN A 119 -13.47 4.02 -0.22
N SER A 120 -14.69 4.17 -0.72
CA SER A 120 -15.13 5.37 -1.45
C SER A 120 -14.29 5.64 -2.69
N ASN A 121 -14.00 4.59 -3.46
CA ASN A 121 -13.26 4.62 -4.72
C ASN A 121 -14.12 3.99 -5.85
N SER A 122 -13.50 3.74 -7.01
CA SER A 122 -14.15 3.12 -8.17
C SER A 122 -13.49 1.78 -8.54
N PHE A 123 -12.95 1.04 -7.57
CA PHE A 123 -12.34 -0.27 -7.83
C PHE A 123 -13.37 -1.30 -8.30
N THR A 124 -12.98 -2.16 -9.23
CA THR A 124 -13.84 -3.13 -9.94
C THR A 124 -13.30 -4.56 -9.83
N GLY A 125 -13.98 -5.54 -10.42
CA GLY A 125 -13.53 -6.93 -10.41
C GLY A 125 -13.76 -7.61 -9.07
N SER A 126 -13.16 -8.78 -8.85
CA SER A 126 -13.29 -9.55 -7.61
C SER A 126 -12.28 -9.13 -6.55
N ILE A 127 -12.61 -9.36 -5.28
CA ILE A 127 -11.63 -9.32 -4.19
C ILE A 127 -10.63 -10.46 -4.42
N PRO A 128 -9.32 -10.18 -4.55
CA PRO A 128 -8.33 -11.23 -4.78
C PRO A 128 -8.21 -12.12 -3.53
N PRO A 129 -8.25 -13.46 -3.67
CA PRO A 129 -8.12 -14.37 -2.54
C PRO A 129 -6.83 -14.15 -1.75
N GLU A 130 -5.75 -13.69 -2.41
CA GLU A 130 -4.44 -13.41 -1.83
C GLU A 130 -4.47 -12.40 -0.68
N ILE A 131 -5.52 -11.59 -0.54
CA ILE A 131 -5.74 -10.76 0.65
C ILE A 131 -5.71 -11.62 1.93
N GLY A 132 -6.12 -12.88 1.87
CA GLY A 132 -6.04 -13.82 2.99
C GLY A 132 -4.62 -14.05 3.53
N TYR A 133 -3.59 -13.67 2.79
CA TYR A 133 -2.20 -13.74 3.26
C TYR A 133 -1.74 -12.54 4.11
N LEU A 134 -2.58 -11.52 4.29
CA LEU A 134 -2.28 -10.34 5.10
C LEU A 134 -2.47 -10.63 6.60
N SER A 135 -1.67 -11.54 7.15
CA SER A 135 -1.87 -12.08 8.50
C SER A 135 -1.83 -11.04 9.63
N ASN A 136 -1.24 -9.87 9.40
CA ASN A 136 -1.15 -8.78 10.39
C ASN A 136 -2.27 -7.73 10.23
N LEU A 137 -3.18 -7.91 9.28
CA LEU A 137 -4.21 -6.92 8.98
C LEU A 137 -5.17 -6.81 10.16
N TYR A 138 -5.40 -5.58 10.60
CA TYR A 138 -6.31 -5.23 11.69
C TYR A 138 -7.56 -4.52 11.16
N TRP A 139 -7.38 -3.69 10.13
CA TRP A 139 -8.43 -2.91 9.48
C TRP A 139 -8.45 -3.17 7.98
N LEU A 140 -9.60 -3.65 7.47
CA LEU A 140 -9.86 -3.82 6.05
C LEU A 140 -11.15 -3.08 5.67
N ASP A 141 -11.02 -2.03 4.88
CA ASP A 141 -12.16 -1.28 4.36
C ASP A 141 -12.10 -1.18 2.84
N LEU A 142 -13.01 -1.90 2.18
CA LEU A 142 -13.24 -1.88 0.74
C LEU A 142 -14.64 -1.35 0.40
N ALA A 143 -15.36 -0.77 1.36
CA ALA A 143 -16.73 -0.34 1.17
C ALA A 143 -16.85 0.77 0.11
N ASP A 144 -18.04 0.94 -0.46
CA ASP A 144 -18.33 2.03 -1.42
C ASP A 144 -17.37 2.00 -2.62
N ASN A 145 -17.44 0.88 -3.36
CA ASN A 145 -16.68 0.60 -4.57
C ASN A 145 -17.59 -0.15 -5.57
N MET A 146 -17.02 -0.61 -6.69
CA MET A 146 -17.69 -1.41 -7.70
C MET A 146 -17.21 -2.87 -7.70
N LEU A 147 -16.68 -3.38 -6.58
CA LEU A 147 -16.20 -4.77 -6.47
C LEU A 147 -17.36 -5.75 -6.62
N SER A 148 -17.11 -6.88 -7.25
CA SER A 148 -18.11 -7.87 -7.66
C SER A 148 -17.65 -9.29 -7.34
N GLY A 149 -18.48 -10.28 -7.67
CA GLY A 149 -18.16 -11.69 -7.43
C GLY A 149 -18.41 -12.10 -5.98
N ARG A 150 -17.81 -13.21 -5.55
CA ARG A 150 -18.00 -13.76 -4.20
C ARG A 150 -16.92 -13.28 -3.25
N ILE A 151 -17.23 -13.25 -1.96
CA ILE A 151 -16.24 -13.11 -0.89
C ILE A 151 -15.32 -14.35 -0.93
N PRO A 152 -13.99 -14.21 -1.12
CA PRO A 152 -13.08 -15.34 -1.21
C PRO A 152 -12.88 -16.00 0.16
N VAL A 153 -12.95 -17.32 0.17
CA VAL A 153 -12.68 -18.18 1.33
C VAL A 153 -11.72 -19.29 0.96
N SER A 154 -10.90 -19.70 1.90
CA SER A 154 -9.91 -20.74 1.69
C SER A 154 -10.56 -22.08 1.32
N ASP A 155 -9.99 -22.74 0.30
CA ASP A 155 -10.43 -24.02 -0.24
C ASP A 155 -9.36 -25.12 -0.19
N GLY A 156 -8.25 -24.84 0.50
CA GLY A 156 -7.08 -25.73 0.60
C GLY A 156 -6.02 -25.49 -0.48
N THR A 157 -6.35 -24.78 -1.56
CA THR A 157 -5.40 -24.40 -2.62
C THR A 157 -5.20 -22.90 -2.70
N THR A 158 -6.25 -22.12 -2.44
CA THR A 158 -6.23 -20.67 -2.41
C THR A 158 -6.50 -20.14 -1.00
N PRO A 159 -5.87 -19.03 -0.60
CA PRO A 159 -6.20 -18.36 0.66
C PRO A 159 -7.56 -17.67 0.56
N GLY A 160 -8.05 -17.15 1.69
CA GLY A 160 -9.28 -16.36 1.71
C GLY A 160 -9.38 -15.48 2.94
N LEU A 161 -10.44 -14.67 2.99
CA LEU A 161 -10.66 -13.72 4.09
C LEU A 161 -10.84 -14.41 5.45
N ASP A 162 -11.21 -15.69 5.47
CA ASP A 162 -11.28 -16.52 6.68
C ASP A 162 -9.91 -16.76 7.34
N MET A 163 -8.81 -16.48 6.65
CA MET A 163 -7.45 -16.56 7.21
C MET A 163 -7.03 -15.29 7.98
N LEU A 164 -7.80 -14.20 7.88
CA LEU A 164 -7.50 -12.90 8.50
C LEU A 164 -7.93 -12.83 9.96
N VAL A 165 -7.46 -13.77 10.79
CA VAL A 165 -7.88 -13.94 12.19
C VAL A 165 -7.60 -12.71 13.08
N ASN A 166 -6.66 -11.86 12.69
CA ASN A 166 -6.30 -10.63 13.41
C ASN A 166 -7.16 -9.42 13.03
N THR A 167 -7.89 -9.47 11.92
CA THR A 167 -8.68 -8.34 11.43
C THR A 167 -9.95 -8.18 12.27
N LYS A 168 -10.18 -6.95 12.73
CA LYS A 168 -11.29 -6.60 13.63
C LYS A 168 -12.34 -5.71 12.97
N HIS A 169 -11.95 -4.95 11.95
CA HIS A 169 -12.83 -4.06 11.21
C HIS A 169 -12.86 -4.51 9.76
N PHE A 170 -14.05 -4.90 9.30
CA PHE A 170 -14.27 -5.45 7.97
C PHE A 170 -15.42 -4.75 7.29
N HIS A 171 -15.11 -3.87 6.34
CA HIS A 171 -16.14 -3.09 5.68
C HIS A 171 -16.15 -3.42 4.18
N PHE A 172 -17.24 -4.03 3.73
CA PHE A 172 -17.44 -4.40 2.32
C PHE A 172 -18.74 -3.85 1.73
N GLY A 173 -19.55 -3.16 2.55
CA GLY A 173 -20.85 -2.64 2.14
C GLY A 173 -20.78 -1.72 0.92
N LYS A 174 -21.90 -1.52 0.24
CA LYS A 174 -21.99 -0.69 -0.97
C LYS A 174 -20.99 -1.12 -2.06
N ASN A 175 -21.00 -2.41 -2.37
CA ASN A 175 -20.34 -3.01 -3.53
C ASN A 175 -21.37 -3.83 -4.32
N GLN A 176 -20.91 -4.50 -5.38
CA GLN A 176 -21.68 -5.43 -6.23
C GLN A 176 -21.39 -6.90 -5.87
N LEU A 177 -21.02 -7.17 -4.61
CA LEU A 177 -20.71 -8.52 -4.15
C LEU A 177 -21.96 -9.42 -4.20
N SER A 178 -21.73 -10.71 -4.44
CA SER A 178 -22.75 -11.71 -4.70
C SER A 178 -22.49 -12.99 -3.89
N GLY A 179 -23.49 -13.86 -3.84
CA GLY A 179 -23.45 -15.09 -3.05
C GLY A 179 -23.79 -14.85 -1.58
N THR A 180 -23.57 -15.88 -0.75
CA THR A 180 -23.85 -15.84 0.69
C THR A 180 -22.63 -15.35 1.45
N ILE A 181 -22.85 -14.70 2.60
CA ILE A 181 -21.77 -14.42 3.53
C ILE A 181 -21.19 -15.74 4.04
N PRO A 182 -19.90 -16.04 3.80
CA PRO A 182 -19.34 -17.35 4.16
C PRO A 182 -19.25 -17.51 5.68
N LEU A 183 -19.82 -18.59 6.23
CA LEU A 183 -19.80 -18.86 7.67
C LEU A 183 -18.38 -19.00 8.25
N LYS A 184 -17.39 -19.39 7.41
CA LYS A 184 -15.97 -19.45 7.81
C LYS A 184 -15.43 -18.10 8.28
N LEU A 185 -15.98 -16.97 7.79
CA LEU A 185 -15.61 -15.62 8.26
C LEU A 185 -15.98 -15.34 9.71
N PHE A 186 -16.94 -16.09 10.26
CA PHE A 186 -17.39 -15.94 11.65
C PHE A 186 -16.96 -17.13 12.50
N SER A 187 -15.91 -17.85 12.07
CA SER A 187 -15.34 -18.93 12.89
C SER A 187 -14.82 -18.36 14.22
N SER A 188 -14.72 -19.21 15.25
CA SER A 188 -14.36 -18.83 16.62
C SER A 188 -13.02 -18.08 16.76
N ASN A 189 -12.19 -18.10 15.73
CA ASN A 189 -10.87 -17.46 15.72
C ASN A 189 -10.91 -16.01 15.22
N MET A 190 -12.00 -15.58 14.56
CA MET A 190 -12.20 -14.18 14.17
C MET A 190 -13.05 -13.46 15.21
N SER A 191 -12.58 -12.30 15.67
CA SER A 191 -13.36 -11.43 16.57
C SER A 191 -13.66 -10.11 15.87
N LEU A 192 -14.72 -10.09 15.09
CA LEU A 192 -15.15 -8.89 14.36
C LEU A 192 -15.79 -7.90 15.33
N ILE A 193 -15.32 -6.65 15.31
CA ILE A 193 -15.88 -5.55 16.10
C ILE A 193 -16.92 -4.83 15.25
N HIS A 194 -16.57 -4.47 14.01
CA HIS A 194 -17.49 -3.85 13.05
C HIS A 194 -17.44 -4.57 11.70
N VAL A 195 -18.64 -4.82 11.14
CA VAL A 195 -18.87 -5.45 9.84
C VAL A 195 -19.87 -4.62 9.04
#